data_AF-A0A945N2B4-F1
#
_entry.id   AF-A0A945N2B4-F1
#
_cell.length_a   1.000
_cell.length_b   1.000
_cell.length_c   1.000
_cell.angle_alpha   90.00
_cell.angle_beta   90.00
_cell.angle_gamma   90.00
#
_symmetry.space_group_name_H-M   'P 1'
#
loop_
_entity.id
_entity.type
_entity.pdbx_description
1 polymer ?
#
loop_
_entity_poly.entity_id
_entity_poly.type
_entity_poly.pdbx_seq_one_letter_code
_entity_poly.pdbx_strand_id
1 'polypeptide(L)'
;MKEGKAIGLYYHSAMNAKGEAARFPGYFGKAKHFIDYYKDVTGKMPSGDLWEAYKWVSKFAIWPFSFAAPPGAPAAVVADLRTAYLKVRDDSAFKPDWEKTVSPIHNFLGGKEASWLLTDYKNASPATIRGMKQLTGQKARKLKKKKKKK
;
A
#
# COMPACT_ATOMS: atom_id res chain seq x y z
N MET A 1 -16.39 5.04 31.47
CA MET A 1 -16.35 4.05 30.38
C MET A 1 -15.50 2.87 30.83
N LYS A 2 -15.90 1.61 30.61
CA LYS A 2 -15.01 0.46 30.85
C LYS A 2 -13.92 0.51 29.77
N GLU A 3 -12.66 0.51 30.19
CA GLU A 3 -11.50 0.52 29.28
C GLU A 3 -11.50 -0.77 28.46
N GLY A 4 -11.84 -0.67 27.18
CA GLY A 4 -11.64 -1.75 26.22
C GLY A 4 -10.21 -1.72 25.70
N LYS A 5 -9.45 -2.79 25.89
CA LYS A 5 -8.14 -2.96 25.24
C LYS A 5 -8.36 -3.41 23.79
N ALA A 6 -8.04 -2.55 22.83
CA ALA A 6 -7.98 -2.94 21.43
C ALA A 6 -6.65 -3.67 21.14
N ILE A 7 -6.72 -4.84 20.52
CA ILE A 7 -5.54 -5.57 20.04
C ILE A 7 -5.53 -5.58 18.51
N GLY A 8 -4.39 -5.25 17.92
CA GLY A 8 -4.20 -5.37 16.48
C GLY A 8 -4.17 -6.83 16.06
N LEU A 9 -5.11 -7.27 15.22
CA LEU A 9 -5.15 -8.65 14.72
C LEU A 9 -4.09 -8.87 13.63
N TYR A 10 -4.03 -7.94 12.69
CA TYR A 10 -3.08 -7.97 11.58
C TYR A 10 -2.82 -6.57 11.03
N TYR A 11 -1.78 -6.43 10.21
CA TYR A 11 -1.49 -5.23 9.42
C TYR A 11 -1.44 -5.53 7.92
N HIS A 12 -1.72 -4.51 7.12
CA HIS A 12 -1.51 -4.50 5.67
C HIS A 12 -0.20 -3.79 5.34
N SER A 13 0.41 -4.13 4.21
CA SER A 13 1.61 -3.45 3.74
C SER A 13 1.58 -3.18 2.25
N ALA A 14 2.53 -2.33 1.84
CA ALA A 14 2.93 -2.16 0.46
C ALA A 14 3.26 -3.48 -0.21
N MET A 15 2.92 -3.61 -1.48
CA MET A 15 3.56 -4.60 -2.35
C MET A 15 4.54 -3.91 -3.29
N ASN A 16 5.72 -4.52 -3.45
CA ASN A 16 6.71 -4.03 -4.40
C ASN A 16 6.30 -4.33 -5.86
N ALA A 17 7.15 -3.93 -6.81
CA ALA A 17 6.89 -4.17 -8.23
C ALA A 17 6.64 -5.65 -8.58
N LYS A 18 7.26 -6.59 -7.85
CA LYS A 18 7.13 -8.04 -8.01
C LYS A 18 5.90 -8.63 -7.32
N GLY A 19 5.12 -7.82 -6.59
CA GLY A 19 3.97 -8.28 -5.83
C GLY A 19 4.31 -8.89 -4.47
N GLU A 20 5.56 -8.71 -4.01
CA GLU A 20 5.99 -9.17 -2.69
C GLU A 20 5.60 -8.13 -1.65
N ALA A 21 4.96 -8.59 -0.56
CA ALA A 21 4.51 -7.72 0.52
C ALA A 21 5.69 -7.34 1.43
N ALA A 22 5.84 -6.04 1.70
CA ALA A 22 6.76 -5.56 2.71
C ALA A 22 6.39 -6.13 4.09
N ARG A 23 7.40 -6.50 4.89
CA ARG A 23 7.21 -7.08 6.23
C ARG A 23 7.84 -6.17 7.26
N PHE A 24 7.11 -5.90 8.33
CA PHE A 24 7.53 -5.02 9.42
C PHE A 24 7.45 -5.76 10.76
N PRO A 25 8.30 -6.77 10.99
CA PRO A 25 8.29 -7.54 12.23
C PRO A 25 8.54 -6.62 13.43
N GLY A 26 7.76 -6.79 14.50
CA GLY A 26 7.88 -6.00 15.73
C GLY A 26 7.29 -4.59 15.67
N TYR A 27 7.17 -3.98 14.48
CA TYR A 27 6.68 -2.59 14.36
C TYR A 27 5.22 -2.44 14.78
N PHE A 28 4.34 -3.37 14.37
CA PHE A 28 2.93 -3.38 14.76
C PHE A 28 2.67 -4.24 16.00
N GLY A 29 3.65 -4.30 16.92
CA GLY A 29 3.60 -5.14 18.10
C GLY A 29 3.44 -6.62 17.75
N LYS A 30 2.40 -7.27 18.29
CA LYS A 30 2.11 -8.69 18.05
C LYS A 30 1.28 -8.94 16.78
N ALA A 31 0.85 -7.90 16.07
CA ALA A 31 0.01 -8.06 14.88
C ALA A 31 0.82 -8.75 13.76
N LYS A 32 0.24 -9.79 13.17
CA LYS A 32 0.84 -10.48 12.02
C LYS A 32 0.57 -9.69 10.74
N HIS A 33 1.36 -9.93 9.71
CA HIS A 33 0.98 -9.45 8.39
C HIS A 33 -0.29 -10.18 7.91
N PHE A 34 -1.15 -9.50 7.16
CA PHE A 34 -2.43 -10.03 6.69
C PHE A 34 -2.33 -11.41 6.03
N ILE A 35 -1.32 -11.64 5.20
CA ILE A 35 -1.14 -12.94 4.50
C ILE A 35 -0.95 -14.09 5.50
N ASP A 36 -0.15 -13.87 6.54
CA ASP A 36 0.16 -14.92 7.52
C ASP A 36 -1.05 -15.15 8.42
N TYR A 37 -1.69 -14.05 8.87
CA TYR A 37 -2.94 -14.14 9.63
C TYR A 37 -4.02 -14.90 8.86
N TYR A 38 -4.20 -14.61 7.56
CA TYR A 38 -5.14 -15.31 6.70
C TYR A 38 -4.83 -16.80 6.62
N LYS A 39 -3.56 -17.17 6.46
CA LYS A 39 -3.13 -18.58 6.44
C LYS A 39 -3.41 -19.26 7.77
N ASP A 40 -3.16 -18.60 8.89
CA ASP A 40 -3.40 -19.17 10.23
C ASP A 40 -4.89 -19.47 10.46
N VAL A 41 -5.78 -18.57 10.04
CA VAL A 41 -7.22 -18.73 10.30
C VAL A 41 -7.94 -19.61 9.26
N THR A 42 -7.44 -19.67 8.02
CA THR A 42 -8.10 -20.42 6.94
C THR A 42 -7.40 -21.72 6.56
N GLY A 43 -6.16 -21.92 7.00
CA GLY A 43 -5.27 -23.00 6.57
C GLY A 43 -4.76 -22.86 5.12
N LYS A 44 -5.10 -21.77 4.41
CA LYS A 44 -4.80 -21.59 2.98
C LYS A 44 -4.17 -20.22 2.72
N MET A 45 -3.38 -20.12 1.66
CA MET A 45 -2.94 -18.81 1.17
C MET A 45 -4.13 -18.06 0.54
N PRO A 46 -4.17 -16.71 0.62
CA PRO A 46 -5.20 -15.94 -0.05
C PRO A 46 -5.09 -16.11 -1.57
N SER A 47 -6.24 -16.20 -2.25
CA SER A 47 -6.32 -16.46 -3.70
C SER A 47 -7.62 -15.93 -4.30
N GLY A 48 -7.72 -15.99 -5.64
CA GLY A 48 -8.90 -15.57 -6.40
C GLY A 48 -8.99 -14.07 -6.70
N ASP A 49 -10.07 -13.66 -7.37
CA ASP A 49 -10.23 -12.31 -7.90
C ASP A 49 -10.13 -11.20 -6.83
N LEU A 50 -10.66 -11.44 -5.62
CA LEU A 50 -10.53 -10.48 -4.49
C LEU A 50 -9.08 -10.35 -4.00
N TRP A 51 -8.31 -11.43 -4.04
CA TRP A 51 -6.89 -11.38 -3.71
C TRP A 51 -6.10 -10.61 -4.77
N GLU A 52 -6.39 -10.84 -6.05
CA GLU A 52 -5.78 -10.08 -7.14
C GLU A 52 -6.14 -8.58 -7.09
N ALA A 53 -7.36 -8.25 -6.65
CA ALA A 53 -7.76 -6.87 -6.37
C ALA A 53 -7.00 -6.28 -5.17
N TYR A 54 -6.89 -7.03 -4.07
CA TYR A 54 -6.12 -6.61 -2.90
C TYR A 54 -4.66 -6.33 -3.27
N LYS A 55 -3.99 -7.24 -4.00
CA LYS A 55 -2.60 -7.03 -4.43
C LYS A 55 -2.43 -5.76 -5.23
N TRP A 56 -3.34 -5.48 -6.16
CA TRP A 56 -3.28 -4.26 -6.97
C TRP A 56 -3.44 -3.00 -6.10
N VAL A 57 -4.42 -2.98 -5.18
CA VAL A 57 -4.61 -1.85 -4.26
C VAL A 57 -3.39 -1.67 -3.35
N SER A 58 -2.87 -2.76 -2.75
CA SER A 58 -1.65 -2.75 -1.94
C SER A 58 -0.40 -2.37 -2.72
N LYS A 59 -0.38 -2.54 -4.04
CA LYS A 59 0.74 -2.15 -4.89
C LYS A 59 0.71 -0.66 -5.26
N PHE A 60 -0.47 -0.07 -5.50
CA PHE A 60 -0.59 1.28 -6.06
C PHE A 60 -1.26 2.33 -5.16
N ALA A 61 -2.21 1.94 -4.31
CA ALA A 61 -3.01 2.90 -3.54
C ALA A 61 -2.37 3.33 -2.20
N ILE A 62 -1.26 2.71 -1.81
CA ILE A 62 -0.62 2.91 -0.50
C ILE A 62 0.52 3.95 -0.54
N TRP A 63 0.70 4.65 -1.67
CA TRP A 63 1.73 5.68 -1.88
C TRP A 63 1.11 7.08 -1.74
N PRO A 64 0.89 7.60 -0.52
CA PRO A 64 0.16 8.84 -0.29
C PRO A 64 0.95 10.10 -0.66
N PHE A 65 2.28 10.00 -0.78
CA PHE A 65 3.15 11.14 -1.01
C PHE A 65 3.96 10.95 -2.29
N SER A 66 3.96 11.95 -3.15
CA SER A 66 4.72 11.98 -4.40
C SER A 66 5.08 13.41 -4.74
N PHE A 67 6.29 13.60 -5.27
CA PHE A 67 6.76 14.87 -5.79
C PHE A 67 6.93 14.76 -7.30
N ALA A 68 6.40 15.73 -8.02
CA ALA A 68 6.53 15.81 -9.48
C ALA A 68 6.94 17.22 -9.89
N ALA A 69 7.84 17.30 -10.87
CA ALA A 69 8.15 18.56 -11.53
C ALA A 69 7.13 18.81 -12.66
N PRO A 70 6.81 20.08 -12.97
CA PRO A 70 5.94 20.39 -14.10
C PRO A 70 6.56 19.94 -15.44
N PRO A 71 5.74 19.68 -16.48
CA PRO A 71 6.24 19.46 -17.83
C PRO A 71 7.14 20.63 -18.28
N GLY A 72 8.26 20.30 -18.95
CA GLY A 72 9.22 21.30 -19.41
C GLY A 72 10.23 21.79 -18.36
N ALA A 73 10.17 21.30 -17.12
CA ALA A 73 11.21 21.58 -16.13
C ALA A 73 12.60 21.17 -16.65
N PRO A 74 13.66 21.99 -16.44
CA PRO A 74 15.00 21.67 -16.91
C PRO A 74 15.50 20.33 -16.37
N ALA A 75 16.01 19.47 -17.25
CA ALA A 75 16.43 18.12 -16.89
C ALA A 75 17.49 18.09 -15.77
N ALA A 76 18.42 19.06 -15.79
CA ALA A 76 19.44 19.21 -14.75
C ALA A 76 18.82 19.48 -13.37
N VAL A 77 17.86 20.40 -13.27
CA VAL A 77 17.16 20.72 -12.02
C VAL A 77 16.39 19.50 -11.48
N VAL A 78 15.72 18.75 -12.37
CA VAL A 78 15.01 17.53 -11.97
C VAL A 78 15.98 16.45 -11.48
N ALA A 79 17.16 16.34 -12.09
CA ALA A 79 18.20 15.41 -11.67
C ALA A 79 18.77 15.77 -10.29
N ASP A 80 19.00 17.05 -10.03
CA ASP A 80 19.48 17.55 -8.74
C ASP A 80 18.47 17.29 -7.62
N LEU A 81 17.19 17.58 -7.85
CA LEU A 81 16.13 17.31 -6.88
C LEU A 81 16.00 15.82 -6.54
N ARG A 82 16.09 14.95 -7.56
CA ARG A 82 16.09 13.49 -7.35
C ARG A 82 17.29 13.04 -6.52
N THR A 83 18.47 13.58 -6.81
CA THR A 83 19.69 13.28 -6.07
C THR A 83 19.58 13.71 -4.62
N ALA A 84 19.10 14.93 -4.37
CA ALA A 84 18.89 15.45 -3.01
C ALA A 84 17.88 14.59 -2.22
N TYR A 85 16.76 14.21 -2.85
CA TYR A 85 15.76 13.35 -2.24
C TYR A 85 16.33 12.00 -1.80
N LEU A 86 17.12 11.35 -2.65
CA LEU A 86 17.74 10.06 -2.32
C LEU A 86 18.79 10.20 -1.21
N LYS A 87 19.56 11.30 -1.20
CA LYS A 87 20.49 11.59 -0.10
C LYS A 87 19.77 11.72 1.24
N VAL A 88 18.65 12.45 1.30
CA VAL A 88 17.84 12.58 2.53
C VAL A 88 17.26 11.23 2.96
N ARG A 89 16.71 10.45 2.02
CA ARG A 89 16.21 9.10 2.31
C ARG A 89 17.28 8.24 2.98
N ASP A 90 18.51 8.33 2.50
CA ASP A 90 19.61 7.46 2.91
C ASP A 90 20.41 7.98 4.11
N ASP A 91 20.13 9.21 4.56
CA ASP A 91 20.76 9.90 5.68
C ASP A 91 20.51 9.19 7.04
N SER A 92 21.58 9.02 7.82
CA SER A 92 21.54 8.27 9.08
C SER A 92 20.86 9.00 10.23
N ALA A 93 20.76 10.34 10.18
CA ALA A 93 20.04 11.14 11.15
C ALA A 93 18.56 11.27 10.77
N PHE A 94 18.25 11.34 9.47
CA PHE A 94 16.86 11.40 8.99
C PHE A 94 16.08 10.14 9.33
N LYS A 95 16.69 8.95 9.11
CA LYS A 95 15.96 7.68 9.23
C LYS A 95 15.28 7.51 10.59
N PRO A 96 16.00 7.53 11.73
CA PRO A 96 15.39 7.31 13.03
C PRO A 96 14.27 8.30 13.37
N ASP A 97 14.41 9.56 12.96
CA ASP A 97 13.43 10.60 13.28
C ASP A 97 12.14 10.47 12.45
N TRP A 98 12.27 10.07 11.18
CA TRP A 98 11.11 9.72 10.36
C TRP A 98 10.38 8.48 10.89
N GLU A 99 11.11 7.44 11.32
CA GLU A 99 10.48 6.20 11.82
C GLU A 99 9.67 6.42 13.10
N LYS A 100 10.11 7.35 13.96
CA LYS A 100 9.36 7.77 15.17
C LYS A 100 8.04 8.48 14.85
N THR A 101 7.97 9.17 13.70
CA THR A 101 6.88 10.11 13.41
C THR A 101 5.90 9.61 12.37
N VAL A 102 6.35 8.82 11.40
CA VAL A 102 5.53 8.41 10.26
C VAL A 102 5.45 6.89 10.13
N SER A 103 6.52 6.25 9.68
CA SER A 103 6.59 4.81 9.42
C SER A 103 8.00 4.43 9.00
N PRO A 104 8.43 3.15 9.16
CA PRO A 104 9.74 2.71 8.71
C PRO A 104 10.00 3.00 7.22
N ILE A 105 11.19 3.49 6.88
CA ILE A 105 11.55 3.97 5.52
C ILE A 105 11.82 2.78 4.60
N HIS A 106 10.76 2.16 4.11
CA HIS A 106 10.85 1.07 3.14
C HIS A 106 10.22 1.43 1.79
N ASN A 107 9.50 2.57 1.74
CA ASN A 107 8.65 2.96 0.63
C ASN A 107 9.06 4.34 0.06
N PHE A 108 10.36 4.65 0.02
CA PHE A 108 10.86 5.86 -0.63
C PHE A 108 11.54 5.49 -1.95
N LEU A 109 10.82 5.68 -3.06
CA LEU A 109 11.32 5.43 -4.40
C LEU A 109 11.73 6.75 -5.07
N GLY A 110 12.76 6.70 -5.91
CA GLY A 110 13.23 7.88 -6.66
C GLY A 110 13.40 7.64 -8.16
N GLY A 111 13.05 8.64 -8.97
CA GLY A 111 13.35 8.63 -10.41
C GLY A 111 12.82 7.40 -11.15
N LYS A 112 13.71 6.66 -11.83
CA LYS A 112 13.36 5.44 -12.59
C LYS A 112 12.82 4.32 -11.69
N GLU A 113 13.22 4.26 -10.43
CA GLU A 113 12.72 3.26 -9.48
C GLU A 113 11.21 3.40 -9.24
N ALA A 114 10.69 4.63 -9.32
CA ALA A 114 9.28 4.93 -9.10
C ALA A 114 8.43 4.85 -10.37
N SER A 115 9.02 4.67 -11.56
CA SER A 115 8.29 4.84 -12.83
C SER A 115 7.14 3.86 -12.99
N TRP A 116 7.31 2.63 -12.48
CA TRP A 116 6.28 1.59 -12.53
C TRP A 116 4.99 2.00 -11.81
N LEU A 117 5.05 2.87 -10.78
CA LEU A 117 3.85 3.40 -10.12
C LEU A 117 2.98 4.22 -11.06
N LEU A 118 3.61 4.95 -11.99
CA LEU A 118 2.95 5.85 -12.91
C LEU A 118 2.50 5.17 -14.21
N THR A 119 3.12 4.05 -14.57
CA THR A 119 2.81 3.31 -15.81
C THR A 119 1.91 2.11 -15.56
N ASP A 120 2.21 1.32 -14.53
CA ASP A 120 1.67 -0.04 -14.43
C ASP A 120 0.29 -0.09 -13.75
N TYR A 121 -0.13 1.00 -13.09
CA TYR A 121 -1.45 1.04 -12.44
C TYR A 121 -2.58 0.79 -13.46
N LYS A 122 -2.39 1.21 -14.72
CA LYS A 122 -3.36 1.01 -15.81
C LYS A 122 -3.49 -0.46 -16.22
N ASN A 123 -2.50 -1.29 -15.89
CA ASN A 123 -2.40 -2.69 -16.32
C ASN A 123 -3.02 -3.65 -15.29
N ALA A 124 -4.24 -3.36 -14.85
CA ALA A 124 -4.98 -4.24 -13.96
C ALA A 124 -5.40 -5.53 -14.68
N SER A 125 -5.11 -6.69 -14.10
CA SER A 125 -5.49 -7.98 -14.67
C SER A 125 -7.03 -8.14 -14.75
N PRO A 126 -7.58 -8.99 -15.64
CA PRO A 126 -9.01 -9.28 -15.63
C PRO A 126 -9.54 -9.75 -14.27
N ALA A 127 -8.74 -10.52 -13.52
CA ALA A 127 -9.06 -10.96 -12.16
C ALA A 127 -9.15 -9.79 -11.18
N THR A 128 -8.17 -8.87 -11.22
CA THR A 128 -8.20 -7.61 -10.47
C THR A 128 -9.47 -6.81 -10.77
N ILE A 129 -9.82 -6.63 -12.04
CA ILE A 129 -11.03 -5.88 -12.44
C ILE A 129 -12.30 -6.56 -11.91
N ARG A 130 -12.42 -7.90 -12.01
CA ARG A 130 -13.56 -8.63 -11.46
C ARG A 130 -13.64 -8.49 -9.93
N GLY A 131 -12.51 -8.59 -9.24
CA GLY A 131 -12.45 -8.38 -7.78
C GLY A 131 -12.89 -6.96 -7.37
N MET A 132 -12.44 -5.93 -8.09
CA MET A 132 -12.86 -4.54 -7.85
C MET A 132 -14.36 -4.34 -8.11
N LYS A 133 -14.92 -4.96 -9.15
CA LYS A 133 -16.37 -4.98 -9.41
C LYS A 133 -17.13 -5.69 -8.30
N GLN A 134 -16.60 -6.77 -7.74
CA GLN A 134 -17.22 -7.47 -6.62
C GLN A 134 -17.29 -6.56 -5.37
N LEU A 135 -16.19 -5.88 -5.03
CA LEU A 135 -16.15 -4.95 -3.88
C LEU A 135 -17.18 -3.82 -4.03
N THR A 136 -17.24 -3.19 -5.20
CA THR A 136 -18.15 -2.07 -5.48
C THR A 136 -19.61 -2.52 -5.62
N GLY A 137 -19.86 -3.68 -6.23
CA GLY A 137 -21.19 -4.27 -6.39
C GLY A 137 -21.82 -4.71 -5.07
N GLN A 138 -21.02 -5.26 -4.14
CA GLN A 138 -21.48 -5.60 -2.79
C GLN A 138 -21.96 -4.36 -2.02
N LYS A 139 -21.23 -3.24 -2.14
CA LYS A 139 -21.61 -1.95 -1.55
C LYS A 139 -22.96 -1.46 -2.11
N ALA A 140 -23.14 -1.51 -3.43
CA ALA A 140 -24.40 -1.14 -4.08
C ALA A 140 -25.58 -2.02 -3.62
N ARG A 141 -25.37 -3.33 -3.50
CA ARG A 141 -26.41 -4.29 -3.07
C ARG A 141 -26.79 -4.10 -1.59
N LYS A 142 -25.83 -3.82 -0.70
CA LYS A 142 -26.07 -3.48 0.71
C LYS A 142 -26.86 -2.18 0.85
N LEU A 143 -26.51 -1.14 0.10
CA LEU A 143 -27.23 0.15 0.09
C LEU A 143 -28.69 -0.01 -0.38
N LYS A 144 -28.93 -0.78 -1.45
CA LYS A 144 -30.28 -1.08 -1.92
C LYS A 144 -31.11 -1.85 -0.88
N LYS A 145 -30.53 -2.84 -0.19
CA LYS A 145 -31.21 -3.55 0.92
C LYS A 145 -31.56 -2.63 2.09
N LYS A 146 -30.68 -1.67 2.44
CA LYS A 146 -30.93 -0.70 3.51
C LYS A 146 -32.05 0.29 3.16
N LYS A 147 -32.15 0.70 1.89
CA LYS A 147 -33.26 1.52 1.38
C LYS A 147 -34.61 0.80 1.33
N LYS A 148 -34.64 -0.53 1.15
CA LYS A 148 -35.88 -1.33 1.16
C LYS A 148 -36.38 -1.71 2.56
N LYS A 149 -35.59 -1.46 3.61
CA LYS A 149 -35.93 -1.74 5.02
C LYS A 149 -36.31 -0.47 5.80
N LYS A 150 -36.34 0.68 5.13
CA LYS A 150 -36.93 1.93 5.60
C LYS A 150 -38.20 2.15 4.79
#